data_AF-A0A8H3XIL0-F1
#
_entry.id   AF-A0A8H3XIL0-F1
#
_cell.length_a   1.000
_cell.length_b   1.000
_cell.length_c   1.000
_cell.angle_alpha   90.00
_cell.angle_beta   90.00
_cell.angle_gamma   90.00
#
_symmetry.space_group_name_H-M   'P 1'
#
loop_
_entity.id
_entity.type
_entity.pdbx_description
1 polymer ?
#
loop_
_entity_poly.entity_id
_entity_poly.type
_entity_poly.pdbx_seq_one_letter_code
_entity_poly.pdbx_strand_id
1 'polypeptide(L)'
;MLTADFTNEPSPTMFYKSSFSYKNDNINVIYVDSNIQIRIEKVTSDVARMYFVNNRGRQIEVPANTILRNTTNNQNEPIHNKSFYITWVPNYNLFYNGAEVFRLENQKQQAIKGGLDLETDVIQQ
;
A
#
# COMPACT_ATOMS: atom_id res chain seq x y z
N MET A 1 2.53 27.26 -36.24
CA MET A 1 2.57 27.42 -34.76
C MET A 1 2.33 26.03 -34.19
N LEU A 2 3.38 25.37 -33.71
CA LEU A 2 3.31 24.03 -33.12
C LEU A 2 2.98 24.20 -31.63
N THR A 3 1.78 23.84 -31.21
CA THR A 3 1.43 23.72 -29.79
C THR A 3 1.91 22.37 -29.30
N ALA A 4 2.88 22.39 -28.40
CA ALA A 4 3.48 21.20 -27.81
C ALA A 4 2.41 20.32 -27.15
N ASP A 5 2.46 19.04 -27.53
CA ASP A 5 1.73 17.93 -26.94
C ASP A 5 2.17 17.77 -25.48
N PHE A 6 1.23 17.78 -24.53
CA PHE A 6 1.54 17.52 -23.13
C PHE A 6 1.98 16.06 -23.03
N THR A 7 3.29 15.89 -22.85
CA THR A 7 3.98 14.62 -22.67
C THR A 7 3.21 13.72 -21.71
N ASN A 8 2.67 12.63 -22.27
CA ASN A 8 2.33 11.39 -21.56
C ASN A 8 3.64 10.81 -21.02
N GLU A 9 4.20 11.42 -19.97
CA GLU A 9 5.29 10.83 -19.21
C GLU A 9 4.76 9.52 -18.60
N PRO A 10 5.35 8.36 -18.92
CA PRO A 10 4.93 7.11 -18.33
C PRO A 10 5.12 7.20 -16.81
N SER A 11 4.08 6.85 -16.06
CA SER A 11 4.19 6.76 -14.60
C SER A 11 5.38 5.87 -14.24
N PRO A 12 6.24 6.28 -13.29
CA PRO A 12 7.45 5.54 -12.97
C PRO A 12 7.14 4.07 -12.69
N THR A 13 7.96 3.18 -13.26
CA THR A 13 7.82 1.74 -13.04
C THR A 13 8.05 1.41 -11.57
N MET A 14 7.02 0.87 -10.91
CA MET A 14 7.07 0.46 -9.51
C MET A 14 7.51 -1.01 -9.43
N PHE A 15 8.58 -1.29 -8.67
CA PHE A 15 9.09 -2.65 -8.47
C PHE A 15 8.54 -3.28 -7.19
N TYR A 16 8.34 -4.60 -7.21
CA TYR A 16 8.03 -5.36 -5.99
C TYR A 16 9.11 -5.16 -4.92
N LYS A 17 8.69 -4.93 -3.67
CA LYS A 17 9.58 -4.73 -2.51
C LYS A 17 9.32 -5.72 -1.38
N SER A 18 8.06 -5.94 -1.01
CA SER A 18 7.64 -6.82 0.08
C SER A 18 6.12 -7.05 0.05
N SER A 19 5.57 -7.78 1.02
CA SER A 19 4.14 -7.94 1.28
C SER A 19 3.77 -7.63 2.74
N PHE A 20 2.57 -7.09 2.92
CA PHE A 20 1.92 -6.90 4.22
C PHE A 20 0.84 -7.98 4.40
N SER A 21 0.60 -8.45 5.63
CA SER A 21 -0.42 -9.45 5.93
C SER A 21 -1.44 -8.95 6.93
N TYR A 22 -2.73 -9.11 6.61
CA TYR A 22 -3.84 -8.87 7.53
C TYR A 22 -4.05 -10.00 8.55
N LYS A 23 -3.25 -11.08 8.50
CA LYS A 23 -3.42 -12.26 9.37
C LYS A 23 -2.58 -12.18 10.64
N ASN A 24 -1.32 -11.76 10.52
CA ASN A 24 -0.40 -11.66 11.65
C ASN A 24 -0.41 -10.25 12.26
N ASP A 25 0.16 -10.12 13.44
CA ASP A 25 0.21 -8.85 14.19
C ASP A 25 1.53 -8.10 13.94
N ASN A 26 2.21 -8.38 12.83
CA ASN A 26 3.46 -7.71 12.49
C ASN A 26 3.19 -6.28 12.02
N ILE A 27 4.01 -5.34 12.48
CA ILE A 27 4.01 -3.97 11.99
C ILE A 27 4.96 -3.88 10.80
N ASN A 28 4.41 -3.56 9.63
CA ASN A 28 5.19 -3.39 8.40
C ASN A 28 5.66 -1.94 8.29
N VAL A 29 6.93 -1.74 7.97
CA VAL A 29 7.57 -0.42 7.96
C VAL A 29 8.03 -0.08 6.55
N ILE A 30 7.60 1.07 6.06
CA ILE A 30 8.02 1.65 4.77
C ILE A 30 8.77 2.94 5.08
N TYR A 31 10.02 3.03 4.66
CA TYR A 31 10.84 4.22 4.83
C TYR A 31 10.58 5.16 3.65
N VAL A 32 9.97 6.32 3.92
CA VAL A 32 9.71 7.35 2.88
C VAL A 32 10.95 8.21 2.70
N ASP A 33 11.56 8.64 3.81
CA ASP A 33 12.83 9.34 3.85
C ASP A 33 13.54 9.11 5.20
N SER A 34 14.62 9.88 5.47
CA SER A 34 15.39 9.81 6.72
C SER A 34 14.61 10.15 8.00
N ASN A 35 13.49 10.86 7.87
CA ASN A 35 12.72 11.42 8.96
C ASN A 35 11.31 10.83 9.07
N ILE A 36 10.77 10.26 8.00
CA ILE A 36 9.38 9.78 7.92
C ILE A 36 9.33 8.30 7.54
N GLN A 37 8.63 7.54 8.39
CA GLN A 37 8.25 6.16 8.15
C GLN A 37 6.72 6.06 8.06
N ILE A 38 6.24 5.15 7.22
CA ILE A 38 4.87 4.69 7.21
C ILE A 38 4.85 3.32 7.88
N ARG A 39 3.93 3.13 8.84
CA ARG A 39 3.69 1.86 9.50
C ARG A 39 2.31 1.35 9.15
N ILE A 40 2.23 0.07 8.83
CA ILE A 40 0.98 -0.63 8.56
C ILE A 40 0.86 -1.76 9.57
N GLU A 41 -0.19 -1.70 10.37
CA GLU A 41 -0.50 -2.72 11.38
C GLU A 41 -1.95 -3.17 11.28
N LYS A 42 -2.16 -4.44 11.56
CA LYS A 42 -3.49 -5.05 11.60
C LYS A 42 -4.33 -4.44 12.73
N VAL A 43 -5.59 -4.17 12.41
CA VAL A 43 -6.63 -3.80 13.40
C VAL A 43 -7.61 -4.95 13.58
N THR A 44 -8.08 -5.53 12.46
CA THR A 44 -8.93 -6.72 12.41
C THR A 44 -8.42 -7.68 11.33
N SER A 45 -9.11 -8.79 11.08
CA SER A 45 -8.82 -9.69 9.96
C SER A 45 -8.91 -9.02 8.58
N ASP A 46 -9.61 -7.88 8.49
CA ASP A 46 -9.99 -7.26 7.22
C ASP A 46 -9.55 -5.79 7.12
N VAL A 47 -9.13 -5.20 8.25
CA VAL A 47 -8.78 -3.77 8.36
C VAL A 47 -7.37 -3.62 8.92
N ALA A 48 -6.57 -2.77 8.29
CA ALA A 48 -5.27 -2.34 8.79
C ALA A 48 -5.23 -0.82 8.94
N ARG A 49 -4.48 -0.36 9.94
CA ARG A 49 -4.19 1.05 10.17
C ARG A 49 -2.85 1.38 9.53
N MET A 50 -2.85 2.41 8.69
CA MET A 50 -1.65 3.00 8.14
C MET A 50 -1.41 4.38 8.75
N TYR A 51 -0.25 4.59 9.35
CA TYR A 51 0.08 5.80 10.10
C TYR A 51 1.53 6.21 9.91
N PHE A 52 1.81 7.49 10.16
CA PHE A 52 3.12 8.09 9.94
C PHE A 52 3.88 8.24 11.26
N VAL A 53 5.18 7.96 11.21
CA VAL A 53 6.06 7.98 12.37
C VAL A 53 7.34 8.73 12.02
N ASN A 54 7.83 9.56 12.95
CA ASN A 54 9.11 10.25 12.77
C ASN A 54 10.32 9.35 13.11
N ASN A 55 11.54 9.85 12.86
CA ASN A 55 12.80 9.16 13.20
C ASN A 55 13.00 8.84 14.69
N ARG A 56 12.14 9.35 15.59
CA ARG A 56 12.13 9.02 17.03
C ARG A 56 11.09 7.95 17.39
N GLY A 57 10.45 7.34 16.39
CA GLY A 57 9.42 6.33 16.61
C GLY A 57 8.08 6.88 17.10
N ARG A 58 7.87 8.20 17.08
CA ARG A 58 6.61 8.83 17.51
C ARG A 58 5.67 9.02 16.34
N GLN A 59 4.39 8.67 16.53
CA GLN A 59 3.35 8.97 15.56
C GLN A 59 3.22 10.48 15.35
N ILE A 60 3.10 10.88 14.09
CA ILE A 60 2.92 12.27 13.65
C ILE A 60 1.59 12.41 12.90
N GLU A 61 1.20 13.65 12.61
CA GLU A 61 0.12 13.91 11.66
C GLU A 61 0.45 13.32 10.29
N VAL A 62 -0.58 12.97 9.53
CA VAL A 62 -0.41 12.66 8.11
C VAL A 62 0.21 13.89 7.45
N PRO A 63 1.40 13.77 6.81
CA PRO A 63 2.05 14.91 6.17
C PRO A 63 1.12 15.61 5.17
N ALA A 64 1.21 16.93 5.09
CA ALA A 64 0.44 17.70 4.10
C ALA A 64 0.69 17.18 2.68
N ASN A 65 -0.32 17.30 1.81
CA ASN A 65 -0.30 16.79 0.43
C ASN A 65 -0.09 15.27 0.30
N THR A 66 -0.38 14.51 1.36
CA THR A 66 -0.48 13.05 1.27
C THR A 66 -1.87 12.66 0.81
N ILE A 67 -1.95 11.81 -0.21
CA ILE A 67 -3.21 11.25 -0.71
C ILE A 67 -3.05 9.74 -0.74
N LEU A 68 -3.94 9.02 -0.05
CA LEU A 68 -4.11 7.60 -0.27
C LEU A 68 -5.31 7.40 -1.19
N ARG A 69 -5.09 6.81 -2.36
CA ARG A 69 -6.15 6.54 -3.33
C ARG A 69 -6.45 5.06 -3.38
N ASN A 70 -7.70 4.70 -3.22
CA ASN A 70 -8.24 3.39 -3.52
C ASN A 70 -8.41 3.27 -5.04
N THR A 71 -7.67 2.37 -5.67
CA THR A 71 -7.68 2.28 -7.13
C THR A 71 -8.82 1.41 -7.66
N THR A 72 -9.57 0.72 -6.79
CA THR A 72 -10.74 -0.06 -7.20
C THR A 72 -11.93 0.84 -7.54
N ASN A 73 -12.14 1.90 -6.76
CA ASN A 73 -13.24 2.85 -6.97
C ASN A 73 -12.77 4.28 -7.32
N ASN A 74 -11.46 4.49 -7.44
CA ASN A 74 -10.82 5.77 -7.73
C ASN A 74 -11.18 6.89 -6.73
N GLN A 75 -11.40 6.54 -5.46
CA GLN A 75 -11.68 7.49 -4.39
C GLN A 75 -10.46 7.67 -3.47
N ASN A 76 -10.35 8.86 -2.88
CA ASN A 76 -9.34 9.12 -1.86
C ASN A 76 -9.85 8.61 -0.50
N GLU A 77 -9.04 7.84 0.19
CA GLU A 77 -9.35 7.36 1.54
C GLU A 77 -9.29 8.53 2.53
N PRO A 78 -10.30 8.68 3.40
CA PRO A 78 -10.31 9.75 4.38
C PRO A 78 -9.28 9.50 5.49
N ILE A 79 -8.71 10.59 6.00
CA ILE A 79 -7.87 10.54 7.20
C ILE A 79 -8.80 10.47 8.42
N HIS A 80 -8.58 9.49 9.28
CA HIS A 80 -9.27 9.34 10.56
C HIS A 80 -8.24 9.24 11.69
N ASN A 81 -8.30 10.17 12.64
CA ASN A 81 -7.38 10.24 13.79
C ASN A 81 -5.90 10.04 13.39
N LYS A 82 -5.39 10.91 12.51
CA LYS A 82 -4.00 10.92 12.03
C LYS A 82 -3.56 9.66 11.27
N SER A 83 -4.51 8.86 10.81
CA SER A 83 -4.26 7.56 10.17
C SER A 83 -5.19 7.36 8.98
N PHE A 84 -4.79 6.45 8.09
CA PHE A 84 -5.69 5.86 7.11
C PHE A 84 -6.09 4.46 7.57
N TYR A 85 -7.28 4.02 7.18
CA TYR A 85 -7.73 2.65 7.38
C TYR A 85 -7.92 2.01 6.01
N ILE A 86 -7.21 0.91 5.78
CA ILE A 86 -7.23 0.18 4.52
C ILE A 86 -7.83 -1.20 4.75
N THR A 87 -8.47 -1.73 3.72
CA THR A 87 -9.07 -3.07 3.75
C THR A 87 -8.35 -4.01 2.82
N TRP A 88 -8.49 -5.32 3.02
CA TRP A 88 -7.75 -6.31 2.25
C TRP A 88 -8.19 -6.44 0.78
N VAL A 89 -9.40 -6.01 0.44
CA VAL A 89 -9.98 -6.20 -0.91
C VAL A 89 -9.35 -5.26 -1.94
N PRO A 90 -9.27 -3.94 -1.71
CA PRO A 90 -8.84 -3.00 -2.73
C PRO A 90 -7.32 -2.95 -2.91
N ASN A 91 -6.93 -2.31 -4.00
CA ASN A 91 -5.57 -1.86 -4.22
C ASN A 91 -5.47 -0.38 -3.83
N TYR A 92 -4.28 0.06 -3.42
CA TYR A 92 -4.06 1.42 -2.96
C TYR A 92 -2.78 2.03 -3.54
N ASN A 93 -2.83 3.31 -3.88
CA ASN A 93 -1.67 4.10 -4.25
C ASN A 93 -1.51 5.24 -3.26
N LEU A 94 -0.32 5.40 -2.68
CA LEU A 94 0.00 6.54 -1.84
C LEU A 94 0.82 7.56 -2.62
N PHE A 95 0.33 8.79 -2.64
CA PHE A 95 0.99 9.94 -3.22
C PHE A 95 1.45 10.90 -2.12
N TYR A 96 2.62 11.50 -2.32
CA TYR A 96 3.16 12.55 -1.47
C TYR A 96 3.73 13.66 -2.34
N ASN A 97 3.27 14.91 -2.15
CA ASN A 97 3.62 16.06 -2.99
C ASN A 97 3.42 15.79 -4.50
N GLY A 98 2.36 15.07 -4.86
CA GLY A 98 2.03 14.74 -6.25
C GLY A 98 2.84 13.59 -6.86
N ALA A 99 3.89 13.11 -6.19
CA ALA A 99 4.66 11.94 -6.62
C ALA A 99 4.10 10.67 -5.97
N GLU A 100 4.05 9.58 -6.73
CA GLU A 100 3.68 8.29 -6.19
C GLU A 100 4.83 7.68 -5.38
N VAL A 101 4.55 7.30 -4.13
CA VAL A 101 5.56 6.77 -3.19
C VAL A 101 5.58 5.25 -3.21
N PHE A 102 4.41 4.62 -3.08
CA PHE A 102 4.26 3.17 -3.15
C PHE A 102 2.82 2.76 -3.52
N ARG A 103 2.67 1.48 -3.87
CA ARG A 103 1.38 0.83 -4.10
C ARG A 103 1.21 -0.39 -3.20
N LEU A 104 -0.01 -0.64 -2.76
CA LEU A 104 -0.45 -1.91 -2.19
C LEU A 104 -1.29 -2.61 -3.24
N GLU A 105 -0.77 -3.73 -3.73
CA GLU A 105 -1.44 -4.55 -4.72
C GLU A 105 -1.94 -5.83 -4.05
N ASN A 106 -3.25 -6.04 -4.07
CA ASN A 106 -3.86 -7.30 -3.69
C ASN A 106 -3.45 -8.37 -4.71
N GLN A 107 -2.66 -9.33 -4.24
CA GLN A 107 -2.13 -10.41 -5.06
C GLN A 107 -3.21 -11.43 -5.48
N LYS A 108 -4.41 -11.39 -4.87
CA LYS A 108 -5.50 -12.37 -5.07
C LYS A 108 -5.02 -13.83 -4.99
N GLN A 109 -4.09 -14.10 -4.06
CA GLN A 109 -3.54 -15.43 -3.85
C GLN A 109 -4.18 -16.10 -2.65
N GLN A 110 -4.43 -17.40 -2.78
CA GLN A 110 -4.80 -18.28 -1.68
C GLN A 110 -3.73 -19.36 -1.54
N ALA A 111 -3.36 -19.67 -0.30
CA ALA A 111 -2.48 -20.80 -0.03
C ALA A 111 -3.29 -22.09 -0.05
N ILE A 112 -2.89 -23.06 -0.85
CA ILE A 112 -3.42 -24.42 -0.80
C ILE A 112 -2.76 -25.15 0.38
N LYS A 113 -3.57 -25.74 1.25
CA LYS A 113 -3.13 -26.56 2.38
C LYS A 113 -3.91 -27.87 2.37
N GLY A 114 -3.22 -29.00 2.49
CA GLY A 114 -3.85 -30.32 2.55
C GLY A 114 -3.03 -31.31 3.37
N GLY A 115 -3.54 -32.54 3.44
CA GLY A 115 -2.85 -33.66 4.08
C GLY A 115 -1.59 -34.08 3.31
N LEU A 116 -0.83 -35.01 3.90
CA LEU A 116 0.46 -35.47 3.34
C LEU A 116 0.36 -35.99 1.90
N ASP A 117 -0.78 -36.58 1.54
CA ASP A 117 -1.01 -37.18 0.23
C ASP A 117 -1.56 -36.19 -0.82
N LEU A 118 -1.67 -34.90 -0.49
CA LEU A 118 -2.13 -33.88 -1.44
C LEU A 118 -0.98 -33.44 -2.35
N GLU A 119 -1.14 -33.68 -3.65
CA GLU A 119 -0.25 -33.15 -4.68
C GLU A 119 -0.85 -31.87 -5.31
N THR A 120 0.02 -30.94 -5.72
CA THR A 120 -0.37 -29.71 -6.42
C THR A 120 0.49 -29.53 -7.65
N ASP A 121 -0.11 -29.08 -8.75
CA ASP A 121 0.60 -28.77 -10.00
C ASP A 121 0.12 -27.42 -10.56
N VAL A 122 0.94 -26.80 -11.41
CA VAL A 122 0.63 -25.54 -12.10
C VAL A 122 0.86 -25.73 -13.59
N ILE A 123 -0.23 -25.74 -14.35
CA ILE A 123 -0.17 -25.78 -15.82
C ILE A 123 -0.07 -24.34 -16.33
N GLN A 124 1.02 -24.02 -17.03
CA GLN A 124 1.19 -22.74 -17.72
C GLN A 124 0.50 -22.81 -19.10
N GLN A 125 -0.29 -21.80 -19.44
CA GLN A 125 -0.92 -21.62 -20.76
C GLN A 125 -0.10 -20.69 -21.63
#